data_AF-A0A953PQA0-F1
#
_entry.id   AF-A0A953PQA0-F1
#
_cell.length_a   1.000
_cell.length_b   1.000
_cell.length_c   1.000
_cell.angle_alpha   90.00
_cell.angle_beta   90.00
_cell.angle_gamma   90.00
#
_symmetry.space_group_name_H-M   'P 1'
#
loop_
_entity.id
_entity.type
_entity.pdbx_description
1 polymer ?
#
loop_
_entity_poly.entity_id
_entity_poly.type
_entity_poly.pdbx_seq_one_letter_code
_entity_poly.pdbx_strand_id
1 'polypeptide(L)'
;MSGRHRRPLTGVSLDAQVSRWGRPSRMIKSIQYGTVTIGTGGGPLTATATIAAVVAANAVVHWFGESVEVAGVGTHGLNESLSSVVITNPTTVTAQWGVNGGSNYATVEFMVVEYDPHVVKSNQAFSVAITNTNASATATITAVNLAESIIAFGGFYTEGTVPLNAFATLKQTNATTVTGTRVGTSGALTLNGAVLELAA
;
A
#
# COMPACT_ATOMS: atom_id res chain seq x y z
N MET A 1 0.72 -29.07 -62.76
CA MET A 1 0.16 -27.80 -62.24
C MET A 1 0.14 -27.89 -60.72
N SER A 2 1.10 -27.24 -60.04
CA SER A 2 1.25 -27.31 -58.58
C SER A 2 0.37 -26.27 -57.91
N GLY A 3 -0.74 -26.72 -57.31
CA GLY A 3 -1.68 -25.88 -56.57
C GLY A 3 -1.08 -25.47 -55.22
N ARG A 4 -0.60 -24.23 -55.10
CA ARG A 4 -0.22 -23.66 -53.81
C ARG A 4 -1.47 -23.37 -53.00
N HIS A 5 -1.79 -24.26 -52.07
CA HIS A 5 -2.79 -24.01 -51.03
C HIS A 5 -2.26 -22.95 -50.05
N ARG A 6 -2.80 -21.73 -50.12
CA ARG A 6 -2.67 -20.75 -49.03
C ARG A 6 -3.69 -21.13 -47.95
N ARG A 7 -3.20 -21.79 -46.89
CA ARG A 7 -3.99 -22.00 -45.67
C ARG A 7 -4.11 -20.66 -44.93
N PRO A 8 -5.31 -20.19 -44.55
CA PRO A 8 -5.45 -19.01 -43.72
C PRO A 8 -4.88 -19.30 -42.33
N LEU A 9 -4.09 -18.38 -41.78
CA LEU A 9 -3.67 -18.40 -40.38
C LEU A 9 -4.88 -18.04 -39.52
N THR A 10 -5.71 -19.02 -39.19
CA THR A 10 -6.75 -18.88 -38.18
C THR A 10 -6.13 -19.09 -36.81
N GLY A 11 -5.84 -17.99 -36.11
CA GLY A 11 -5.45 -18.03 -34.70
C GLY A 11 -4.49 -16.89 -34.37
N VAL A 12 -5.01 -15.92 -33.59
CA VAL A 12 -4.42 -14.65 -33.15
C VAL A 12 -4.02 -13.67 -34.27
N SER A 13 -4.49 -12.43 -34.15
CA SER A 13 -4.11 -11.35 -35.07
C SER A 13 -2.60 -11.19 -35.07
N LEU A 14 -2.04 -10.82 -36.23
CA LEU A 14 -0.62 -10.50 -36.33
C LEU A 14 -0.24 -9.43 -35.31
N ASP A 15 -1.15 -8.51 -34.99
CA ASP A 15 -0.98 -7.49 -33.96
C ASP A 15 -0.82 -8.07 -32.54
N ALA A 16 -1.57 -9.12 -32.21
CA ALA A 16 -1.43 -9.86 -30.95
C ALA A 16 -0.12 -10.65 -30.90
N GLN A 17 0.34 -11.17 -32.04
CA GLN A 17 1.64 -11.83 -32.15
C GLN A 17 2.78 -10.80 -32.07
N VAL A 18 2.72 -9.69 -32.80
CA VAL A 18 3.76 -8.63 -32.80
C VAL A 18 3.86 -7.94 -31.43
N SER A 19 2.75 -7.76 -30.71
CA SER A 19 2.75 -7.30 -29.31
C SER A 19 3.54 -8.23 -28.38
N ARG A 20 3.67 -9.51 -28.73
CA ARG A 20 4.33 -10.54 -27.93
C ARG A 20 5.82 -10.69 -28.26
N TRP A 21 6.27 -10.18 -29.42
CA TRP A 21 7.64 -10.33 -29.92
C TRP A 21 8.52 -9.08 -29.68
N GLY A 22 7.94 -7.96 -29.24
CA GLY A 22 8.67 -6.68 -29.14
C GLY A 22 8.44 -5.87 -27.87
N ARG A 23 7.65 -6.36 -26.90
CA ARG A 23 7.59 -5.69 -25.59
C ARG A 23 8.80 -6.11 -24.77
N PRO A 24 9.72 -5.20 -24.40
CA PRO A 24 10.69 -5.52 -23.36
C PRO A 24 9.90 -6.00 -22.15
N SER A 25 10.30 -7.11 -21.54
CA SER A 25 9.72 -7.60 -20.28
C SER A 25 9.85 -6.50 -19.24
N ARG A 26 8.78 -5.76 -19.00
CA ARG A 26 8.75 -4.69 -18.01
C ARG A 26 8.18 -5.28 -16.75
N MET A 27 8.93 -5.16 -15.66
CA MET A 27 8.44 -5.58 -14.35
C MET A 27 7.30 -4.68 -13.86
N ILE A 28 7.35 -3.40 -14.23
CA ILE A 28 6.39 -2.37 -13.84
C ILE A 28 5.52 -2.00 -15.04
N LYS A 29 4.21 -2.09 -14.86
CA LYS A 29 3.20 -1.65 -15.82
C LYS A 29 2.97 -0.14 -15.71
N SER A 30 2.82 0.38 -14.49
CA SER A 30 2.65 1.81 -14.24
C SER A 30 3.13 2.23 -12.85
N ILE A 31 3.52 3.50 -12.71
CA ILE A 31 3.76 4.16 -11.42
C ILE A 31 2.92 5.43 -11.41
N GLN A 32 2.21 5.67 -10.33
CA GLN A 32 1.40 6.86 -10.13
C GLN A 32 1.76 7.49 -8.78
N TYR A 33 2.02 8.79 -8.78
CA TYR A 33 2.22 9.57 -7.56
C TYR A 33 0.99 10.41 -7.31
N GLY A 34 0.69 10.67 -6.05
CA GLY A 34 -0.40 11.55 -5.69
C GLY A 34 -0.36 11.93 -4.22
N THR A 35 -1.33 12.76 -3.85
CA THR A 35 -1.55 13.19 -2.49
C THR A 35 -3.00 12.98 -2.09
N VAL A 36 -3.24 12.71 -0.82
CA VAL A 36 -4.55 12.74 -0.20
C VAL A 36 -4.54 13.83 0.87
N THR A 37 -5.42 14.81 0.74
CA THR A 37 -5.62 15.80 1.81
C THR A 37 -6.73 15.32 2.74
N ILE A 38 -6.36 15.01 3.98
CA ILE A 38 -7.27 14.72 5.07
C ILE A 38 -7.62 16.06 5.73
N GLY A 39 -8.90 16.41 5.70
CA GLY A 39 -9.39 17.68 6.24
C GLY A 39 -9.37 17.76 7.76
N THR A 40 -10.03 18.80 8.28
CA THR A 40 -10.21 19.01 9.71
C THR A 40 -11.38 18.20 10.25
N GLY A 41 -11.36 17.93 11.56
CA GLY A 41 -12.41 17.20 12.25
C GLY A 41 -11.86 16.48 13.48
N GLY A 42 -12.59 16.43 14.58
CA GLY A 42 -12.14 15.69 15.76
C GLY A 42 -12.21 14.18 15.53
N GLY A 43 -11.15 13.44 15.90
CA GLY A 43 -11.12 11.97 15.89
C GLY A 43 -10.48 11.36 14.64
N PRO A 44 -10.72 10.05 14.38
CA PRO A 44 -10.21 9.39 13.19
C PRO A 44 -10.86 9.94 11.93
N LEU A 45 -10.02 10.31 10.96
CA LEU A 45 -10.43 10.86 9.68
C LEU A 45 -9.92 10.00 8.53
N THR A 46 -10.68 9.99 7.45
CA THR A 46 -10.29 9.38 6.18
C THR A 46 -10.56 10.36 5.06
N ALA A 47 -9.73 10.29 4.03
CA ALA A 47 -9.96 10.97 2.77
C ALA A 47 -9.44 10.10 1.63
N THR A 48 -9.79 10.47 0.40
CA THR A 48 -9.47 9.66 -0.77
C THR A 48 -8.92 10.51 -1.90
N ALA A 49 -8.04 9.93 -2.70
CA ALA A 49 -7.63 10.47 -3.99
C ALA A 49 -7.97 9.48 -5.10
N THR A 50 -8.34 10.02 -6.26
CA THR A 50 -8.55 9.24 -7.47
C THR A 50 -7.23 9.02 -8.20
N ILE A 51 -6.99 7.78 -8.62
CA ILE A 51 -5.87 7.38 -9.48
C ILE A 51 -6.40 6.81 -10.79
N ALA A 52 -5.56 6.73 -11.82
CA ALA A 52 -5.88 5.93 -13.00
C ALA A 52 -6.02 4.46 -12.60
N ALA A 53 -6.95 3.76 -13.24
CA ALA A 53 -7.31 2.40 -12.86
C ALA A 53 -6.11 1.44 -12.90
N VAL A 54 -5.88 0.74 -11.79
CA VAL A 54 -4.90 -0.35 -11.66
C VAL A 54 -5.59 -1.68 -11.39
N VAL A 55 -4.92 -2.79 -11.67
CA VAL A 55 -5.37 -4.10 -11.19
C VAL A 55 -4.92 -4.27 -9.74
N ALA A 56 -5.84 -4.18 -8.78
CA ALA A 56 -5.51 -4.21 -7.35
C ALA A 56 -4.70 -5.45 -6.92
N ALA A 57 -4.94 -6.61 -7.54
CA ALA A 57 -4.16 -7.83 -7.29
C ALA A 57 -2.68 -7.72 -7.70
N ASN A 58 -2.33 -6.75 -8.55
CA ASN A 58 -0.99 -6.52 -9.07
C ASN A 58 -0.44 -5.16 -8.65
N ALA A 59 -1.10 -4.45 -7.75
CA ALA A 59 -0.77 -3.10 -7.37
C ALA A 59 -0.58 -2.95 -5.87
N VAL A 60 0.46 -2.22 -5.48
CA VAL A 60 0.71 -1.85 -4.09
C VAL A 60 0.78 -0.33 -3.97
N VAL A 61 0.45 0.18 -2.79
CA VAL A 61 0.66 1.58 -2.45
C VAL A 61 1.76 1.69 -1.39
N HIS A 62 2.65 2.64 -1.60
CA HIS A 62 3.66 3.05 -0.65
C HIS A 62 3.27 4.39 -0.04
N TRP A 63 3.31 4.46 1.29
CA TRP A 63 3.29 5.73 1.99
C TRP A 63 4.62 6.44 1.79
N PHE A 64 4.59 7.69 1.33
CA PHE A 64 5.79 8.47 0.98
C PHE A 64 6.05 9.64 1.93
N GLY A 65 5.27 9.75 3.00
CA GLY A 65 5.37 10.82 3.96
C GLY A 65 4.05 11.56 4.10
N GLU A 66 4.07 12.55 4.99
CA GLU A 66 2.99 13.51 5.10
C GLU A 66 3.53 14.86 5.55
N SER A 67 2.75 15.90 5.25
CA SER A 67 2.88 17.21 5.87
C SER A 67 1.60 17.52 6.62
N VAL A 68 1.74 18.11 7.80
CA VAL A 68 0.60 18.51 8.63
C VAL A 68 0.66 20.02 8.77
N GLU A 69 -0.44 20.67 8.43
CA GLU A 69 -0.62 22.08 8.72
C GLU A 69 -1.42 22.24 10.00
N VAL A 70 -0.85 23.01 10.92
CA VAL A 70 -1.40 23.28 12.24
C VAL A 70 -2.09 24.63 12.22
N ALA A 71 -3.39 24.62 12.45
CA ALA A 71 -4.15 25.86 12.61
C ALA A 71 -3.89 26.45 14.01
N GLY A 72 -2.87 27.30 14.13
CA GLY A 72 -2.56 28.06 15.34
C GLY A 72 -1.24 27.68 16.03
N VAL A 73 -0.97 28.33 17.17
CA VAL A 73 0.24 28.13 17.99
C VAL A 73 -0.04 27.17 19.16
N GLY A 74 -0.21 25.89 18.85
CA GLY A 74 -0.41 24.83 19.85
C GLY A 74 0.73 23.81 19.87
N THR A 75 0.83 23.03 20.95
CA THR A 75 1.74 21.87 21.01
C THR A 75 1.19 20.77 20.10
N HIS A 76 1.91 20.51 19.01
CA HIS A 76 1.59 19.43 18.08
C HIS A 76 2.16 18.10 18.60
N GLY A 77 1.28 17.12 18.83
CA GLY A 77 1.68 15.78 19.24
C GLY A 77 2.17 14.95 18.04
N LEU A 78 3.08 14.00 18.26
CA LEU A 78 3.52 13.12 17.17
C LEU A 78 2.39 12.24 16.61
N ASN A 79 1.38 11.93 17.42
CA ASN A 79 0.18 11.21 16.98
C ASN A 79 -0.62 11.95 15.90
N GLU A 80 -0.43 13.26 15.79
CA GLU A 80 -1.02 14.11 14.76
C GLU A 80 -0.18 14.13 13.47
N SER A 81 1.02 13.51 13.45
CA SER A 81 1.86 13.37 12.24
C SER A 81 2.03 11.91 11.78
N LEU A 82 0.96 11.10 11.89
CA LEU A 82 0.99 9.69 11.55
C LEU A 82 -0.28 9.26 10.81
N SER A 83 -0.14 9.00 9.51
CA SER A 83 -1.18 8.44 8.66
C SER A 83 -0.75 7.15 7.96
N SER A 84 -1.73 6.51 7.34
CA SER A 84 -1.51 5.39 6.43
C SER A 84 -2.28 5.57 5.14
N VAL A 85 -1.88 4.86 4.10
CA VAL A 85 -2.54 4.79 2.80
C VAL A 85 -2.79 3.35 2.39
N VAL A 86 -3.94 3.12 1.77
CA VAL A 86 -4.36 1.81 1.23
C VAL A 86 -5.07 1.99 -0.11
N ILE A 87 -4.91 1.04 -1.02
CA ILE A 87 -5.75 0.94 -2.22
C ILE A 87 -7.06 0.29 -1.80
N THR A 88 -8.16 1.03 -1.84
CA THR A 88 -9.49 0.50 -1.45
C THR A 88 -10.28 -0.02 -2.65
N ASN A 89 -9.98 0.47 -3.85
CA ASN A 89 -10.47 -0.05 -5.12
C ASN A 89 -9.53 0.34 -6.27
N PRO A 90 -9.70 -0.22 -7.48
CA PRO A 90 -8.83 0.04 -8.63
C PRO A 90 -8.53 1.50 -8.98
N THR A 91 -9.36 2.45 -8.58
CA THR A 91 -9.21 3.88 -8.90
C THR A 91 -9.06 4.76 -7.67
N THR A 92 -8.91 4.19 -6.47
CA THR A 92 -8.98 4.96 -5.23
C THR A 92 -7.88 4.57 -4.25
N VAL A 93 -7.10 5.57 -3.84
CA VAL A 93 -6.25 5.50 -2.66
C VAL A 93 -6.97 6.19 -1.52
N THR A 94 -7.04 5.54 -0.38
CA THR A 94 -7.61 6.08 0.85
C THR A 94 -6.49 6.33 1.84
N ALA A 95 -6.40 7.55 2.37
CA ALA A 95 -5.55 7.85 3.51
C ALA A 95 -6.38 7.86 4.79
N GLN A 96 -5.78 7.41 5.88
CA GLN A 96 -6.39 7.38 7.20
C GLN A 96 -5.45 7.99 8.23
N TRP A 97 -6.03 8.81 9.11
CA TRP A 97 -5.36 9.48 10.20
C TRP A 97 -6.16 9.24 11.49
N GLY A 98 -5.55 8.62 12.49
CA GLY A 98 -6.29 8.14 13.66
C GLY A 98 -6.57 9.19 14.74
N VAL A 99 -5.85 10.30 14.77
CA VAL A 99 -6.12 11.43 15.65
C VAL A 99 -5.84 12.75 14.95
N ASN A 100 -6.87 13.55 14.78
CA ASN A 100 -6.73 14.94 14.39
C ASN A 100 -7.06 15.87 15.57
N GLY A 101 -6.24 16.89 15.79
CA GLY A 101 -6.40 17.94 16.81
C GLY A 101 -7.59 18.90 16.57
N GLY A 102 -8.58 18.49 15.79
CA GLY A 102 -9.81 19.23 15.47
C GLY A 102 -9.64 20.27 14.35
N SER A 103 -8.54 21.01 14.34
CA SER A 103 -8.30 22.11 13.39
C SER A 103 -7.13 21.87 12.43
N ASN A 104 -6.41 20.76 12.57
CA ASN A 104 -5.26 20.44 11.73
C ASN A 104 -5.73 19.78 10.43
N TYR A 105 -4.94 19.85 9.38
CA TYR A 105 -5.15 19.04 8.18
C TYR A 105 -3.83 18.43 7.73
N ALA A 106 -3.90 17.25 7.12
CA ALA A 106 -2.74 16.50 6.68
C ALA A 106 -2.77 16.30 5.17
N THR A 107 -1.64 16.50 4.51
CA THR A 107 -1.43 16.11 3.12
C THR A 107 -0.51 14.90 3.11
N VAL A 108 -1.06 13.75 2.77
CA VAL A 108 -0.38 12.46 2.76
C VAL A 108 0.08 12.14 1.34
N GLU A 109 1.37 11.89 1.17
CA GLU A 109 1.95 11.56 -0.13
C GLU A 109 1.99 10.05 -0.33
N PHE A 110 1.70 9.60 -1.56
CA PHE A 110 1.73 8.19 -1.90
C PHE A 110 2.30 7.92 -3.28
N MET A 111 2.75 6.68 -3.45
CA MET A 111 3.12 6.09 -4.73
C MET A 111 2.37 4.78 -4.92
N VAL A 112 1.63 4.64 -6.02
CA VAL A 112 1.05 3.37 -6.46
C VAL A 112 1.94 2.77 -7.53
N VAL A 113 2.37 1.53 -7.32
CA VAL A 113 3.14 0.74 -8.28
C VAL A 113 2.27 -0.41 -8.75
N GLU A 114 1.93 -0.42 -10.04
CA GLU A 114 1.28 -1.55 -10.69
C GLU A 114 2.33 -2.36 -11.44
N TYR A 115 2.47 -3.63 -11.06
CA TYR A 115 3.35 -4.58 -11.69
C TYR A 115 2.68 -5.22 -12.92
N ASP A 116 3.50 -5.72 -13.85
CA ASP A 116 2.96 -6.57 -14.90
C ASP A 116 2.36 -7.85 -14.30
N PRO A 117 1.20 -8.36 -14.78
CA PRO A 117 0.55 -9.53 -14.20
C PRO A 117 1.43 -10.77 -14.09
N HIS A 118 2.45 -10.93 -14.92
CA HIS A 118 3.35 -12.09 -14.88
C HIS A 118 4.43 -11.98 -13.80
N VAL A 119 4.58 -10.81 -13.17
CA VAL A 119 5.59 -10.52 -12.14
C VAL A 119 5.04 -10.79 -10.75
N VAL A 120 3.73 -10.75 -10.57
CA VAL A 120 3.08 -10.91 -9.27
C VAL A 120 2.49 -12.30 -9.16
N LYS A 121 2.92 -13.04 -8.14
CA LYS A 121 2.34 -14.33 -7.79
C LYS A 121 1.17 -14.14 -6.82
N SER A 122 1.35 -13.30 -5.81
CA SER A 122 0.29 -12.91 -4.89
C SER A 122 0.50 -11.51 -4.32
N ASN A 123 -0.59 -10.82 -4.00
CA ASN A 123 -0.58 -9.53 -3.31
C ASN A 123 -1.62 -9.58 -2.20
N GLN A 124 -1.19 -9.41 -0.96
CA GLN A 124 -2.02 -9.62 0.21
C GLN A 124 -1.93 -8.40 1.13
N ALA A 125 -2.97 -7.58 1.10
CA ALA A 125 -3.12 -6.47 2.05
C ALA A 125 -3.24 -7.01 3.48
N PHE A 126 -2.64 -6.31 4.44
CA PHE A 126 -2.73 -6.62 5.86
C PHE A 126 -2.90 -5.35 6.68
N SER A 127 -3.41 -5.54 7.91
CA SER A 127 -3.45 -4.51 8.94
C SER A 127 -3.02 -5.13 10.27
N VAL A 128 -2.04 -4.53 10.94
CA VAL A 128 -1.57 -4.95 12.26
C VAL A 128 -1.97 -3.90 13.28
N ALA A 129 -2.95 -4.22 14.13
CA ALA A 129 -3.34 -3.38 15.25
C ALA A 129 -2.57 -3.75 16.52
N ILE A 130 -1.71 -2.85 17.01
CA ILE A 130 -1.04 -2.99 18.30
C ILE A 130 -1.80 -2.13 19.32
N THR A 131 -2.45 -2.78 20.29
CA THR A 131 -3.18 -2.11 21.37
C THR A 131 -2.23 -1.39 22.34
N ASN A 132 -2.76 -0.43 23.11
CA ASN A 132 -2.00 0.34 24.10
C ASN A 132 -1.31 -0.49 25.20
N THR A 133 -1.70 -1.75 25.40
CA THR A 133 -1.07 -2.67 26.37
C THR A 133 0.01 -3.56 25.77
N ASN A 134 0.16 -3.56 24.44
CA ASN A 134 0.99 -4.52 23.73
C ASN A 134 2.20 -3.84 23.10
N ALA A 135 3.34 -4.54 23.07
CA ALA A 135 4.54 -4.13 22.33
C ALA A 135 4.60 -4.76 20.93
N SER A 136 3.76 -5.77 20.66
CA SER A 136 3.71 -6.46 19.38
C SER A 136 2.33 -7.03 19.11
N ALA A 137 1.98 -7.14 17.83
CA ALA A 137 0.81 -7.85 17.33
C ALA A 137 1.12 -8.42 15.94
N THR A 138 0.26 -9.31 15.45
CA THR A 138 0.43 -9.97 14.16
C THR A 138 -0.81 -9.86 13.29
N ALA A 139 -0.60 -9.91 11.98
CA ALA A 139 -1.62 -10.16 10.98
C ALA A 139 -1.31 -11.48 10.27
N THR A 140 -2.37 -12.25 9.99
CA THR A 140 -2.27 -13.49 9.23
C THR A 140 -2.46 -13.19 7.74
N ILE A 141 -1.60 -13.79 6.92
CA ILE A 141 -1.70 -13.83 5.46
C ILE A 141 -1.73 -15.29 5.00
N THR A 142 -2.17 -15.51 3.77
CA THR A 142 -1.98 -16.78 3.08
C THR A 142 -0.48 -16.99 2.84
N ALA A 143 -0.04 -18.25 2.88
CA ALA A 143 1.36 -18.61 2.74
C ALA A 143 2.00 -18.03 1.46
N VAL A 144 3.17 -17.42 1.60
CA VAL A 144 4.03 -16.95 0.50
C VAL A 144 5.45 -17.50 0.63
N ASN A 145 6.23 -17.47 -0.44
CA ASN A 145 7.66 -17.75 -0.39
C ASN A 145 8.44 -16.54 0.18
N LEU A 146 9.06 -16.74 1.35
CA LEU A 146 9.82 -15.69 2.06
C LEU A 146 11.01 -15.14 1.26
N ALA A 147 11.59 -15.93 0.36
CA ALA A 147 12.72 -15.49 -0.46
C ALA A 147 12.29 -14.62 -1.65
N GLU A 148 11.00 -14.61 -1.98
CA GLU A 148 10.42 -13.96 -3.16
C GLU A 148 9.38 -12.91 -2.77
N SER A 149 9.25 -12.60 -1.48
CA SER A 149 8.25 -11.68 -0.96
C SER A 149 8.83 -10.40 -0.36
N ILE A 150 8.14 -9.28 -0.57
CA ILE A 150 8.47 -7.98 0.01
C ILE A 150 7.24 -7.38 0.71
N ILE A 151 7.49 -6.55 1.73
CA ILE A 151 6.44 -5.72 2.34
C ILE A 151 6.41 -4.37 1.61
N ALA A 152 5.27 -4.05 1.00
CA ALA A 152 4.94 -2.69 0.59
C ALA A 152 4.31 -1.96 1.78
N PHE A 153 5.08 -1.06 2.40
CA PHE A 153 4.64 -0.35 3.58
C PHE A 153 3.64 0.76 3.24
N GLY A 154 2.44 0.67 3.81
CA GLY A 154 1.36 1.64 3.65
C GLY A 154 1.32 2.68 4.77
N GLY A 155 2.36 2.81 5.60
CA GLY A 155 2.37 3.73 6.73
C GLY A 155 1.66 3.17 7.96
N PHE A 156 1.50 4.01 8.97
CA PHE A 156 0.82 3.66 10.21
C PHE A 156 0.23 4.91 10.84
N TYR A 157 -0.91 4.74 11.50
CA TYR A 157 -1.55 5.79 12.27
C TYR A 157 -1.72 5.34 13.71
N THR A 158 -2.03 6.31 14.57
CA THR A 158 -2.21 6.06 15.99
C THR A 158 -3.57 6.53 16.46
N GLU A 159 -4.05 5.98 17.57
CA GLU A 159 -5.24 6.42 18.28
C GLU A 159 -4.82 6.92 19.68
N GLY A 160 -5.25 8.13 20.02
CA GLY A 160 -4.87 8.85 21.24
C GLY A 160 -3.49 9.52 21.20
N THR A 161 -3.07 10.05 22.36
CA THR A 161 -1.74 10.67 22.53
C THR A 161 -0.65 9.61 22.49
N VAL A 162 0.37 9.81 21.66
CA VAL A 162 1.40 8.80 21.43
C VAL A 162 2.82 9.32 21.66
N PRO A 163 3.59 8.70 22.57
CA PRO A 163 5.00 9.02 22.78
C PRO A 163 5.92 8.50 21.66
N LEU A 164 7.14 9.04 21.58
CA LEU A 164 8.19 8.65 20.61
C LEU A 164 8.49 7.14 20.57
N ASN A 165 8.25 6.38 21.63
CA ASN A 165 8.49 4.93 21.66
C ASN A 165 7.40 4.10 20.98
N ALA A 166 6.43 4.74 20.34
CA ALA A 166 5.37 4.06 19.60
C ALA A 166 5.66 3.85 18.12
N PHE A 167 6.79 4.34 17.60
CA PHE A 167 7.24 3.90 16.28
C PHE A 167 7.39 2.38 16.29
N ALA A 168 6.79 1.75 15.29
CA ALA A 168 6.78 0.31 15.13
C ALA A 168 7.52 -0.09 13.86
N THR A 169 8.09 -1.28 13.91
CA THR A 169 8.72 -1.97 12.78
C THR A 169 7.77 -3.04 12.27
N LEU A 170 7.82 -3.32 10.96
CA LEU A 170 7.13 -4.47 10.36
C LEU A 170 8.14 -5.53 9.95
N LYS A 171 7.79 -6.79 10.19
CA LYS A 171 8.57 -7.94 9.76
C LYS A 171 7.65 -9.07 9.30
N GLN A 172 7.91 -9.59 8.12
CA GLN A 172 7.36 -10.89 7.72
C GLN A 172 8.11 -11.97 8.50
N THR A 173 7.45 -12.53 9.50
CA THR A 173 8.11 -13.38 10.50
C THR A 173 8.15 -14.83 10.05
N ASN A 174 7.15 -15.25 9.26
CA ASN A 174 7.11 -16.52 8.58
C ASN A 174 6.21 -16.39 7.33
N ALA A 175 6.03 -17.48 6.59
CA ALA A 175 5.27 -17.51 5.34
C ALA A 175 3.82 -17.01 5.47
N THR A 176 3.21 -17.07 6.65
CA THR A 176 1.79 -16.74 6.89
C THR A 176 1.58 -15.58 7.87
N THR A 177 2.66 -14.92 8.33
CA THR A 177 2.56 -13.97 9.44
C THR A 177 3.40 -12.73 9.21
N VAL A 178 2.74 -11.57 9.30
CA VAL A 178 3.39 -10.26 9.42
C VAL A 178 3.27 -9.80 10.87
N THR A 179 4.37 -9.33 11.44
CA THR A 179 4.45 -8.87 12.83
C THR A 179 4.80 -7.40 12.88
N GLY A 180 4.03 -6.63 13.63
CA GLY A 180 4.37 -5.28 14.05
C GLY A 180 5.00 -5.31 15.44
N THR A 181 6.10 -4.58 15.64
CA THR A 181 6.78 -4.50 16.95
C THR A 181 7.23 -3.07 17.25
N ARG A 182 6.93 -2.58 18.45
CA ARG A 182 7.38 -1.29 19.00
C ARG A 182 8.13 -1.49 20.32
N VAL A 183 8.82 -0.46 20.79
CA VAL A 183 9.71 -0.53 21.97
C VAL A 183 8.94 -0.36 23.30
N GLY A 184 7.71 0.17 23.30
CA GLY A 184 6.90 0.38 24.51
C GLY A 184 5.42 0.00 24.38
N THR A 185 4.63 0.29 25.41
CA THR A 185 3.19 -0.03 25.51
C THR A 185 2.36 1.22 25.81
N SER A 186 2.39 2.21 24.91
CA SER A 186 1.59 3.43 25.06
C SER A 186 1.06 3.89 23.70
N GLY A 187 -0.18 4.40 23.69
CA GLY A 187 -0.95 4.67 22.47
C GLY A 187 -1.37 3.39 21.75
N ALA A 188 -2.52 3.37 21.08
CA ALA A 188 -2.82 2.31 20.12
C ALA A 188 -2.28 2.73 18.74
N LEU A 189 -1.85 1.77 17.93
CA LEU A 189 -1.40 2.05 16.57
C LEU A 189 -1.82 0.94 15.62
N THR A 190 -2.02 1.33 14.36
CA THR A 190 -2.34 0.41 13.28
C THR A 190 -1.34 0.59 12.15
N LEU A 191 -0.64 -0.48 11.80
CA LEU A 191 0.25 -0.52 10.65
C LEU A 191 -0.48 -1.13 9.46
N ASN A 192 -0.39 -0.50 8.30
CA ASN A 192 -1.00 -0.99 7.07
C ASN A 192 0.07 -1.27 6.00
N GLY A 193 -0.25 -2.18 5.10
CA GLY A 193 0.61 -2.50 3.97
C GLY A 193 0.10 -3.71 3.19
N ALA A 194 0.96 -4.23 2.33
CA ALA A 194 0.72 -5.48 1.63
C ALA A 194 1.99 -6.32 1.56
N VAL A 195 1.83 -7.64 1.55
CA VAL A 195 2.90 -8.58 1.18
C VAL A 195 2.73 -8.91 -0.30
N LEU A 196 3.73 -8.54 -1.09
CA LEU A 196 3.82 -8.84 -2.51
C LEU A 196 4.79 -10.00 -2.69
N GLU A 197 4.30 -11.12 -3.20
CA GLU A 197 5.11 -12.25 -3.63
C GLU A 197 5.33 -12.16 -5.14
N LEU A 198 6.59 -12.18 -5.55
CA LEU A 198 6.99 -12.11 -6.94
C LEU A 198 6.94 -13.51 -7.57
N ALA A 199 6.57 -13.57 -8.84
CA ALA A 199 6.70 -14.77 -9.65
C ALA A 199 8.18 -15.00 -10.01
N ALA A 200 8.61 -16.26 -9.95
CA ALA A 200 9.95 -16.69 -10.32
C ALA A 200 10.19 -16.69 -11.84
#